data_AF-A0A7R9PDX8-F1
#
_entry.id   AF-A0A7R9PDX8-F1
#
_cell.length_a   1.000
_cell.length_b   1.000
_cell.length_c   1.000
_cell.angle_alpha   90.00
_cell.angle_beta   90.00
_cell.angle_gamma   90.00
#
_symmetry.space_group_name_H-M   'P 1'
#
loop_
_entity.id
_entity.type
_entity.pdbx_description
1 polymer ?
#
loop_
_entity_poly.entity_id
_entity_poly.type
_entity_poly.pdbx_seq_one_letter_code
_entity_poly.pdbx_strand_id
1 'polypeptide(L)'
;MTLDKEYDVAVQAVKLVISILKHHRDILTDKDCEHVYELVYSSHRAVAQAAGEFLNERLFVPDEEAVAGIRTKRGKKRLPNTPLIRDLVQFFIESELHEHGAYLVDSLIESNEMMKDWECMTDLLLEEPGPSEEALDDRQETSLIEIMVCCIKQAATGEPPVGRGPTRK
;
A
#
# COMPACT_ATOMS: atom_id res chain seq x y z
N MET A 1 21.16 7.79 4.29
CA MET A 1 20.42 9.05 4.56
C MET A 1 18.93 8.80 4.78
N THR A 2 18.32 7.77 4.18
CA THR A 2 16.92 7.40 4.46
C THR A 2 16.71 6.87 5.89
N LEU A 3 17.78 6.35 6.52
CA LEU A 3 17.86 5.98 7.94
C LEU A 3 18.70 6.98 8.76
N ASP A 4 18.60 8.27 8.43
CA ASP A 4 19.32 9.30 9.20
C ASP A 4 18.83 9.37 10.65
N LYS A 5 19.70 9.82 11.56
CA LYS A 5 19.33 10.06 12.96
C LYS A 5 18.35 11.22 13.08
N GLU A 6 18.45 12.19 12.17
CA GLU A 6 17.50 13.30 12.08
C GLU A 6 16.36 12.92 11.14
N TYR A 7 15.15 12.74 11.69
CA TYR A 7 14.00 12.29 10.91
C TYR A 7 13.63 13.26 9.78
N ASP A 8 13.83 14.56 9.96
CA ASP A 8 13.57 15.54 8.90
C ASP A 8 14.50 15.33 7.70
N VAL A 9 15.76 14.98 7.94
CA VAL A 9 16.74 14.63 6.89
C VAL A 9 16.33 13.33 6.21
N ALA A 10 15.89 12.33 6.98
CA ALA A 10 15.39 11.07 6.43
C ALA A 10 14.18 11.29 5.50
N VAL A 11 13.22 12.13 5.89
CA VAL A 11 12.06 12.48 5.05
C VAL A 11 12.52 13.13 3.75
N GLN A 12 13.42 14.11 3.80
CA GLN A 12 13.91 14.77 2.59
C GLN A 12 14.71 13.81 1.69
N ALA A 13 15.46 12.87 2.27
CA ALA A 13 16.16 11.84 1.53
C ALA A 13 15.17 10.93 0.77
N VAL A 14 14.08 10.49 1.41
CA VAL A 14 13.05 9.69 0.73
C VAL A 14 12.39 10.49 -0.39
N LYS A 15 12.06 11.77 -0.16
CA LYS A 15 11.51 12.65 -1.21
C LYS A 15 12.45 12.85 -2.39
N LEU A 16 13.75 12.93 -2.15
CA LEU A 16 14.75 12.97 -3.21
C LEU A 16 14.75 11.67 -4.02
N VAL A 17 14.67 10.52 -3.36
CA VAL A 17 14.59 9.21 -4.01
C VAL A 17 13.32 9.09 -4.86
N ILE A 18 12.17 9.60 -4.40
CA ILE A 18 10.94 9.71 -5.21
C ILE A 18 11.20 10.56 -6.46
N SER A 19 11.87 11.70 -6.32
CA SER A 19 12.19 12.57 -7.46
C SER A 19 13.11 11.87 -8.47
N ILE A 20 14.09 11.11 -8.00
CA ILE A 20 14.97 10.29 -8.86
C ILE A 20 14.13 9.25 -9.60
N LEU A 21 13.26 8.52 -8.90
CA LEU A 21 12.37 7.53 -9.52
C LEU A 21 11.50 8.15 -10.63
N LYS A 22 10.98 9.36 -10.43
CA LYS A 22 10.14 10.04 -11.42
C LYS A 22 10.87 10.39 -12.72
N HIS A 23 12.13 10.83 -12.62
CA HIS A 23 12.88 11.35 -13.75
C HIS A 23 13.84 10.32 -14.37
N HIS A 24 14.30 9.35 -13.58
CA HIS A 24 15.33 8.39 -13.92
C HIS A 24 15.08 7.03 -13.22
N ARG A 25 14.07 6.31 -13.70
CA ARG A 25 13.62 5.01 -13.13
C ARG A 25 14.70 3.93 -13.11
N ASP A 26 15.68 4.03 -13.99
CA ASP A 26 16.77 3.08 -14.21
C ASP A 26 17.95 3.22 -13.23
N ILE A 27 18.00 4.31 -12.48
CA ILE A 27 19.10 4.57 -11.52
C ILE A 27 18.94 3.74 -10.24
N LEU A 28 17.70 3.52 -9.78
CA LEU A 28 17.42 2.81 -8.54
C LEU A 28 17.40 1.30 -8.81
N THR A 29 18.21 0.56 -8.06
CA THR A 29 18.17 -0.91 -8.09
C THR A 29 17.00 -1.42 -7.24
N ASP A 30 16.61 -2.69 -7.44
CA ASP A 30 15.55 -3.31 -6.65
C ASP A 30 15.89 -3.30 -5.14
N LYS A 31 17.17 -3.54 -4.81
CA LYS A 31 17.68 -3.45 -3.43
C LYS A 31 17.56 -2.05 -2.85
N ASP A 32 17.76 -1.00 -3.65
CA ASP A 32 17.58 0.38 -3.18
C ASP A 32 16.10 0.65 -2.86
N CYS A 33 15.19 0.07 -3.65
CA CYS A 33 13.75 0.19 -3.45
C CYS A 33 13.29 -0.58 -2.21
N GLU A 34 13.77 -1.81 -2.02
CA GLU A 34 13.50 -2.63 -0.83
C GLU A 34 13.80 -1.86 0.46
N HIS A 35 14.95 -1.21 0.57
CA HIS A 35 15.28 -0.41 1.75
C HIS A 35 14.30 0.74 2.01
N VAL A 36 13.68 1.31 0.97
CA VAL A 36 12.65 2.35 1.13
C VAL A 36 11.30 1.72 1.49
N TYR A 37 11.00 0.53 0.96
CA TYR A 37 9.78 -0.21 1.29
C TYR A 37 9.70 -0.53 2.78
N GLU A 38 10.80 -0.93 3.41
CA GLU A 38 10.81 -1.21 4.86
C GLU A 38 10.43 0.03 5.70
N LEU A 39 10.69 1.24 5.20
CA LEU A 39 10.41 2.48 5.93
C LEU A 39 8.92 2.76 6.11
N VAL A 40 8.03 2.13 5.32
CA VAL A 40 6.57 2.25 5.54
C VAL A 40 6.13 1.68 6.89
N TYR A 41 7.00 0.94 7.55
CA TYR A 41 6.80 0.40 8.89
C TYR A 41 7.50 1.21 9.99
N SER A 42 8.17 2.32 9.63
CA SER A 42 8.84 3.19 10.60
C SER A 42 7.90 3.66 11.72
N SER A 43 8.41 3.79 12.94
CA SER A 43 7.70 4.40 14.06
C SER A 43 7.50 5.91 13.85
N HIS A 44 8.36 6.56 13.05
CA HIS A 44 8.22 7.98 12.74
C HIS A 44 7.26 8.17 11.57
N ARG A 45 6.02 8.57 11.87
CA ARG A 45 4.91 8.68 10.90
C ARG A 45 5.28 9.44 9.63
N ALA A 46 5.99 10.57 9.72
CA ALA A 46 6.34 11.36 8.53
C ALA A 46 7.34 10.65 7.61
N VAL A 47 8.24 9.82 8.14
CA VAL A 47 9.14 8.99 7.32
C VAL A 47 8.35 7.89 6.64
N ALA A 48 7.43 7.26 7.39
CA ALA A 48 6.59 6.20 6.86
C ALA A 48 5.64 6.67 5.76
N GLN A 49 5.03 7.85 5.92
CA GLN A 49 4.20 8.48 4.89
C GLN A 49 5.01 8.85 3.64
N ALA A 50 6.22 9.39 3.80
CA ALA A 50 7.10 9.65 2.65
C ALA A 50 7.48 8.35 1.92
N ALA A 51 7.71 7.26 2.65
CA ALA A 51 7.93 5.95 2.03
C ALA A 51 6.65 5.39 1.36
N GLY A 52 5.47 5.66 1.93
CA GLY A 52 4.19 5.35 1.30
C GLY A 52 3.98 6.09 -0.03
N GLU A 53 4.36 7.36 -0.10
CA GLU A 53 4.38 8.12 -1.37
C GLU A 53 5.33 7.47 -2.40
N PHE A 54 6.47 6.95 -1.97
CA PHE A 54 7.37 6.19 -2.85
C PHE A 54 6.72 4.91 -3.38
N LEU A 55 6.00 4.15 -2.54
CA LEU A 55 5.23 2.98 -3.00
C LEU A 55 4.17 3.37 -4.03
N ASN A 56 3.45 4.48 -3.83
CA ASN A 56 2.43 4.92 -4.78
C ASN A 56 3.00 5.18 -6.17
N GLU A 57 4.18 5.79 -6.23
CA GLU A 57 4.84 6.12 -7.50
C GLU A 57 5.48 4.90 -8.19
N ARG A 58 5.86 3.88 -7.42
CA ARG A 58 6.57 2.70 -7.92
C ARG A 58 5.64 1.55 -8.26
N LEU A 59 4.71 1.24 -7.38
CA LEU A 59 3.87 0.03 -7.42
C LEU A 59 2.41 0.36 -7.70
N PHE A 60 1.87 1.43 -7.10
CA PHE A 60 0.42 1.70 -7.15
C PHE A 60 0.02 2.71 -8.22
N VAL A 61 0.50 2.50 -9.46
CA VAL A 61 0.13 3.32 -10.61
C VAL A 61 -1.06 2.66 -11.31
N PRO A 62 -2.25 3.30 -11.34
CA PRO A 62 -3.41 2.73 -12.02
C PRO A 62 -3.15 2.52 -13.51
N ASP A 63 -3.47 1.33 -13.99
CA ASP A 63 -3.51 1.00 -15.41
C ASP A 63 -4.94 0.58 -15.78
N GLU A 64 -5.72 1.53 -16.30
CA GLU A 64 -7.10 1.27 -16.72
C GLU A 64 -7.20 0.26 -17.87
N GLU A 65 -6.17 0.16 -18.71
CA GLU A 65 -6.12 -0.80 -19.82
C GLU A 65 -5.89 -2.22 -19.31
N ALA A 66 -5.13 -2.39 -18.23
CA ALA A 66 -4.90 -3.69 -17.60
C ALA A 66 -6.18 -4.33 -17.07
N VAL A 67 -7.17 -3.54 -16.64
CA VAL A 67 -8.47 -4.02 -16.14
C VAL A 67 -9.55 -4.00 -17.23
N ALA A 68 -9.26 -3.45 -18.41
CA ALA A 68 -10.20 -3.30 -19.50
C ALA A 68 -10.69 -4.67 -20.01
N GLY A 69 -11.94 -4.99 -19.70
CA GLY A 69 -12.58 -6.24 -20.13
C GLY A 69 -12.48 -7.39 -19.12
N ILE A 70 -11.76 -7.21 -18.00
CA ILE A 70 -11.77 -8.17 -16.90
C ILE A 70 -13.14 -8.11 -16.22
N ARG A 71 -13.76 -9.28 -16.09
CA ARG A 71 -15.06 -9.46 -15.45
C ARG A 71 -15.02 -10.64 -14.50
N THR A 72 -15.80 -10.55 -13.44
CA THR A 72 -16.09 -11.67 -12.54
C THR A 72 -16.82 -12.77 -13.31
N LYS A 73 -16.90 -13.97 -12.74
CA LYS A 73 -17.65 -15.09 -13.34
C LYS A 73 -19.12 -14.73 -13.60
N ARG A 74 -19.70 -13.83 -12.79
CA ARG A 74 -21.07 -13.31 -12.92
C ARG A 74 -21.20 -12.16 -13.94
N GLY A 75 -20.09 -11.73 -14.52
CA GLY A 75 -20.06 -10.66 -15.53
C GLY A 75 -19.96 -9.25 -14.94
N LYS A 76 -19.78 -9.07 -13.62
CA LYS A 76 -19.48 -7.76 -13.02
C LYS A 76 -18.13 -7.28 -13.53
N LYS A 77 -18.01 -6.02 -13.93
CA LYS A 77 -16.72 -5.43 -14.33
C LYS A 77 -15.85 -5.27 -13.08
N ARG A 78 -14.56 -5.64 -13.17
CA ARG A 78 -13.61 -5.33 -12.08
C ARG A 78 -13.35 -3.83 -12.02
N LEU A 79 -13.13 -3.32 -10.81
CA LEU A 79 -12.85 -1.91 -10.57
C LEU A 79 -11.38 -1.59 -10.88
N PRO A 80 -11.04 -0.35 -11.25
CA PRO A 80 -9.67 0.02 -11.65
C PRO A 80 -8.59 -0.27 -10.59
N ASN A 81 -8.96 -0.23 -9.30
CA ASN A 81 -8.05 -0.48 -8.18
C ASN A 81 -7.84 -1.97 -7.88
N THR A 82 -8.51 -2.89 -8.58
CA THR A 82 -8.40 -4.34 -8.36
C THR A 82 -6.95 -4.85 -8.40
N PRO A 83 -6.14 -4.57 -9.43
CA PRO A 83 -4.74 -4.99 -9.46
C PRO A 83 -3.93 -4.35 -8.33
N LEU A 84 -4.13 -3.06 -8.04
CA LEU A 84 -3.37 -2.35 -7.01
C LEU A 84 -3.62 -2.92 -5.61
N ILE A 85 -4.85 -3.32 -5.31
CA ILE A 85 -5.20 -3.97 -4.05
C ILE A 85 -4.58 -5.37 -3.95
N ARG A 86 -4.50 -6.12 -5.06
CA ARG A 86 -3.78 -7.40 -5.11
C ARG A 86 -2.29 -7.21 -4.85
N ASP A 87 -1.68 -6.20 -5.48
CA ASP A 87 -0.27 -5.85 -5.27
C ASP A 87 -0.01 -5.40 -3.83
N LEU A 88 -0.94 -4.66 -3.21
CA LEU A 88 -0.86 -4.27 -1.80
C LEU A 88 -0.88 -5.50 -0.87
N VAL A 89 -1.77 -6.47 -1.13
CA VAL A 89 -1.84 -7.72 -0.38
C VAL A 89 -0.54 -8.51 -0.53
N GLN A 90 -0.02 -8.61 -1.76
CA GLN A 90 1.23 -9.29 -2.03
C GLN A 90 2.41 -8.61 -1.32
N PHE A 91 2.48 -7.27 -1.39
CA PHE A 91 3.48 -6.48 -0.67
C PHE A 91 3.42 -6.73 0.84
N PHE A 92 2.22 -6.73 1.44
CA PHE A 92 2.06 -7.00 2.86
C PHE A 92 2.58 -8.40 3.23
N ILE A 93 2.22 -9.41 2.43
CA ILE A 93 2.64 -10.80 2.61
C ILE A 93 4.16 -10.98 2.49
N GLU A 94 4.78 -10.38 1.47
CA GLU A 94 6.21 -10.52 1.17
C GLU A 94 7.10 -9.73 2.10
N SER A 95 6.59 -8.61 2.64
CA SER A 95 7.39 -7.77 3.52
C SER A 95 7.83 -8.50 4.79
N GLU A 96 7.01 -9.42 5.32
CA GLU A 96 7.28 -10.22 6.55
C GLU A 96 7.75 -9.40 7.79
N LEU A 97 7.66 -8.07 7.75
CA LEU A 97 8.17 -7.18 8.80
C LEU A 97 7.16 -6.98 9.94
N HIS A 98 5.87 -7.09 9.66
CA HIS A 98 4.80 -6.87 10.64
C HIS A 98 3.69 -7.91 10.52
N GLU A 99 3.23 -8.40 11.68
CA GLU A 99 2.08 -9.31 11.74
C GLU A 99 0.74 -8.61 11.49
N HIS A 100 0.67 -7.28 11.60
CA HIS A 100 -0.58 -6.51 11.52
C HIS A 100 -0.48 -5.36 10.49
N GLY A 101 -1.58 -5.10 9.78
CA GLY A 101 -1.63 -4.14 8.66
C GLY A 101 -1.63 -2.66 9.06
N ALA A 102 -1.81 -2.35 10.35
CA ALA A 102 -2.10 -0.99 10.81
C ALA A 102 -1.02 0.06 10.45
N TYR A 103 0.26 -0.31 10.47
CA TYR A 103 1.36 0.61 10.13
C TYR A 103 1.46 0.84 8.62
N LEU A 104 1.28 -0.22 7.82
CA LEU A 104 1.24 -0.09 6.36
C LEU A 104 0.07 0.78 5.92
N VAL A 105 -1.12 0.54 6.49
CA VAL A 105 -2.32 1.32 6.22
C VAL A 105 -2.12 2.79 6.56
N ASP A 106 -1.62 3.13 7.75
CA ASP A 106 -1.40 4.52 8.14
C ASP A 106 -0.40 5.27 7.23
N SER A 107 0.55 4.55 6.65
CA SER A 107 1.52 5.12 5.69
C SER A 107 0.89 5.49 4.35
N LEU A 108 -0.22 4.86 3.98
CA LEU A 108 -0.85 4.99 2.66
C LEU A 108 -2.22 5.69 2.68
N ILE A 109 -2.94 5.65 3.81
CA ILE A 109 -4.38 6.03 3.88
C ILE A 109 -4.68 7.48 3.50
N GLU A 110 -3.70 8.37 3.61
CA GLU A 110 -3.81 9.78 3.22
C GLU A 110 -3.29 10.07 1.81
N SER A 111 -2.38 9.23 1.30
CA SER A 111 -1.69 9.48 0.02
C SER A 111 -2.29 8.69 -1.15
N ASN A 112 -3.10 7.65 -0.88
CA ASN A 112 -3.71 6.81 -1.90
C ASN A 112 -5.18 6.49 -1.58
N GLU A 113 -6.08 6.88 -2.49
CA GLU A 113 -7.52 6.68 -2.35
C GLU A 113 -7.92 5.20 -2.38
N MET A 114 -7.10 4.32 -2.96
CA MET A 114 -7.38 2.87 -2.99
C MET A 114 -7.56 2.27 -1.60
N MET A 115 -6.93 2.87 -0.57
CA MET A 115 -7.06 2.43 0.82
C MET A 115 -8.48 2.61 1.37
N LYS A 116 -9.33 3.39 0.70
CA LYS A 116 -10.74 3.63 1.05
C LYS A 116 -11.71 3.01 0.04
N ASP A 117 -11.21 2.28 -0.96
CA ASP A 117 -12.03 1.57 -1.96
C ASP A 117 -12.52 0.22 -1.43
N TRP A 118 -13.40 0.28 -0.42
CA TRP A 118 -13.95 -0.90 0.23
C TRP A 118 -14.87 -1.70 -0.69
N GLU A 119 -15.51 -1.06 -1.69
CA GLU A 119 -16.25 -1.81 -2.71
C GLU A 119 -15.31 -2.76 -3.45
N CYS A 120 -14.16 -2.26 -3.92
CA CYS A 120 -13.18 -3.10 -4.60
C CYS A 120 -12.62 -4.22 -3.72
N MET A 121 -12.35 -3.93 -2.43
CA MET A 121 -11.91 -4.96 -1.48
C MET A 121 -12.99 -6.04 -1.26
N THR A 122 -14.26 -5.64 -1.09
CA THR A 122 -15.36 -6.59 -0.90
C THR A 122 -15.67 -7.39 -2.16
N ASP A 123 -15.56 -6.79 -3.34
CA ASP A 123 -15.70 -7.48 -4.62
C ASP A 123 -14.61 -8.55 -4.80
N LEU A 124 -13.38 -8.29 -4.35
CA LEU A 124 -12.30 -9.27 -4.41
C LEU A 124 -12.57 -10.48 -3.50
N LEU A 125 -13.21 -10.26 -2.34
CA LEU A 125 -13.52 -11.31 -1.36
C LEU A 125 -14.79 -12.11 -1.70
N LEU A 126 -15.76 -11.50 -2.39
CA LEU A 126 -17.10 -12.09 -2.57
C LEU A 126 -17.39 -12.57 -3.99
N GLU A 127 -16.81 -11.94 -5.01
CA GLU A 127 -17.08 -12.31 -6.41
C GLU A 127 -16.11 -13.38 -6.89
N GLU A 128 -16.68 -14.43 -7.49
CA GLU A 128 -15.88 -15.49 -8.11
C GLU A 128 -15.01 -14.93 -9.25
N PRO A 129 -13.72 -15.31 -9.32
CA PRO A 129 -12.80 -14.80 -10.32
C PRO A 129 -13.26 -15.15 -11.73
N GLY A 130 -12.98 -14.26 -12.68
CA GLY A 130 -13.21 -14.51 -14.10
C GLY A 130 -12.32 -15.62 -14.67
N PRO A 131 -12.58 -16.08 -15.91
CA PRO A 131 -11.75 -17.10 -16.57
C PRO A 131 -10.27 -16.73 -16.74
N SER A 132 -9.96 -15.44 -16.72
CA SER A 132 -8.61 -14.87 -16.88
C SER A 132 -8.04 -14.31 -15.59
N GLU A 133 -8.67 -14.58 -14.44
CA GLU A 133 -8.30 -14.04 -13.14
C GLU A 133 -7.92 -15.18 -12.20
N GLU A 134 -6.83 -15.01 -11.46
CA GLU A 134 -6.43 -15.95 -10.41
C GLU A 134 -7.25 -15.68 -9.14
N ALA A 135 -7.76 -16.76 -8.54
CA ALA A 135 -8.41 -16.71 -7.24
C ALA A 135 -7.41 -16.25 -6.17
N LEU A 136 -7.90 -15.54 -5.15
CA LEU A 136 -7.11 -15.32 -3.95
C LEU A 136 -6.98 -16.65 -3.20
N ASP A 137 -5.81 -16.92 -2.64
CA ASP A 137 -5.65 -18.01 -1.68
C ASP A 137 -6.05 -17.59 -0.26
N ASP A 138 -6.17 -18.54 0.66
CA ASP A 138 -6.58 -18.30 2.05
C ASP A 138 -5.68 -17.25 2.77
N ARG A 139 -4.38 -17.19 2.43
CA ARG A 139 -3.42 -16.24 3.03
C ARG A 139 -3.67 -14.84 2.49
N GLN A 140 -3.93 -14.71 1.19
CA GLN A 140 -4.27 -13.46 0.52
C GLN A 140 -5.61 -12.92 1.00
N GLU A 141 -6.64 -13.77 1.13
CA GLU A 141 -7.94 -13.36 1.67
C GLU A 141 -7.83 -12.87 3.12
N THR A 142 -7.12 -13.61 3.98
CA THR A 142 -6.89 -13.21 5.37
C THR A 142 -6.16 -11.86 5.46
N SER A 143 -5.14 -11.68 4.62
CA SER A 143 -4.37 -10.44 4.54
C SER A 143 -5.20 -9.26 4.05
N LEU A 144 -6.04 -9.47 3.03
CA LEU A 144 -6.97 -8.46 2.51
C LEU A 144 -7.98 -8.02 3.57
N ILE A 145 -8.52 -8.97 4.35
CA ILE A 145 -9.44 -8.66 5.46
C ILE A 145 -8.73 -7.84 6.53
N GLU A 146 -7.52 -8.20 6.94
CA GLU A 146 -6.72 -7.45 7.93
C GLU A 146 -6.46 -6.01 7.47
N ILE A 147 -6.04 -5.83 6.21
CA ILE A 147 -5.82 -4.50 5.61
C ILE A 147 -7.13 -3.71 5.59
N MET A 148 -8.23 -4.31 5.13
CA MET A 148 -9.55 -3.67 5.06
C MET A 148 -10.04 -3.22 6.44
N VAL A 149 -9.91 -4.07 7.47
CA VAL A 149 -10.29 -3.74 8.86
C VAL A 149 -9.45 -2.58 9.38
N CYS A 150 -8.14 -2.57 9.12
CA CYS A 150 -7.26 -1.46 9.50
C CYS A 150 -7.66 -0.16 8.80
N CYS A 151 -7.96 -0.20 7.49
CA CYS A 151 -8.41 0.96 6.73
C CYS A 151 -9.71 1.54 7.29
N ILE A 152 -10.71 0.69 7.51
CA ILE A 152 -12.02 1.10 8.05
C ILE A 152 -11.85 1.69 9.44
N LYS A 153 -11.11 1.02 10.33
CA LYS A 153 -10.86 1.51 11.69
C LYS A 153 -10.24 2.89 11.67
N GLN A 154 -9.15 3.06 10.93
CA GLN A 154 -8.44 4.33 10.88
C GLN A 154 -9.25 5.43 10.20
N ALA A 155 -9.99 5.13 9.13
CA ALA A 155 -10.88 6.09 8.48
C ALA A 155 -12.05 6.52 9.38
N ALA A 156 -12.58 5.61 10.20
CA ALA A 156 -13.69 5.89 11.11
C ALA A 156 -13.27 6.63 12.37
N THR A 157 -12.12 6.29 12.95
CA THR A 157 -11.66 6.90 14.22
C THR A 157 -10.75 8.11 14.01
N GLY A 158 -10.04 8.18 12.88
CA GLY A 158 -8.96 9.15 12.65
C GLY A 158 -7.73 8.92 13.53
N GLU A 159 -7.70 7.83 14.30
CA GLU A 159 -6.61 7.53 15.23
C GLU A 159 -5.49 6.75 14.50
N PRO A 160 -4.25 7.25 14.49
CA PRO A 160 -3.12 6.49 13.96
C PRO A 160 -2.78 5.30 14.88
N PRO A 161 -2.01 4.32 14.38
CA PRO A 161 -1.54 3.20 15.20
C PRO A 161 -0.67 3.69 16.36
N VAL A 162 -0.54 2.82 17.37
CA VAL A 162 0.28 3.07 18.57
C VAL A 162 1.69 3.50 18.13
N GLY A 163 2.25 4.52 18.76
CA GLY A 163 3.59 5.04 18.42
C GLY A 163 3.63 6.05 17.27
N ARG A 164 2.57 6.17 16.46
CA ARG A 164 2.45 7.18 15.38
C ARG A 164 1.49 8.34 15.70
N GLY A 165 0.81 8.27 16.84
CA GLY A 165 0.02 9.38 17.36
C GLY A 165 0.89 10.57 17.78
N PRO A 166 0.32 11.78 17.82
CA PRO A 166 1.00 12.91 18.42
C PRO A 166 1.39 12.56 19.86
N THR A 167 2.65 12.77 20.23
CA THR A 167 3.07 12.67 21.64
C THR A 167 2.19 13.61 22.46
N ARG A 168 1.35 13.02 23.34
CA ARG A 168 0.58 13.80 24.32
C ARG A 168 1.55 14.74 25.04
N LYS A 169 1.33 16.05 24.88
CA LYS A 169 2.02 17.09 25.65
C LYS A 169 1.59 17.04 27.11
#